data_AF-A0A392M5S4-F1
#
_entry.id   AF-A0A392M5S4-F1
#
_cell.length_a   1.000
_cell.length_b   1.000
_cell.length_c   1.000
_cell.angle_alpha   90.00
_cell.angle_beta   90.00
_cell.angle_gamma   90.00
#
_symmetry.space_group_name_H-M   'P 1'
#
loop_
_entity.id
_entity.type
_entity.pdbx_description
1 polymer ?
#
loop_
_entity_poly.entity_id
_entity_poly.type
_entity_poly.pdbx_seq_one_letter_code
_entity_poly.pdbx_strand_id
1 'polypeptide(L)'
;VFYLYMKTIERAHMPKDLWERVKLPRNYEQALEVIDKNLMYWPKILIHKIKQRLTKMTQMRIRMRKLALKTREKITTLPRKEVKREARREQKAEKAAVINKAIEQELVERLKNGLYQENDIVNYPFEAYKKVVDLENRQPAEEEEELEIEKEYVEGYEFEEEDDIEDFGAFAIHESLGNDSDDENENLG
;
A
#
# COMPACT_ATOMS: atom_id res chain seq x y z
N VAL A 1 29.21 14.24 10.55
CA VAL A 1 30.26 14.65 11.52
C VAL A 1 29.69 14.61 12.93
N PHE A 2 30.48 14.37 13.98
CA PHE A 2 30.01 14.42 15.38
C PHE A 2 30.58 15.64 16.09
N TYR A 3 29.87 16.12 17.10
CA TYR A 3 30.28 17.27 17.91
C TYR A 3 30.16 16.92 19.39
N LEU A 4 31.12 17.38 20.19
CA LEU A 4 31.05 17.39 21.64
C LEU A 4 30.47 18.74 22.08
N TYR A 5 29.37 18.69 22.82
CA TYR A 5 28.72 19.85 23.39
C TYR A 5 29.07 19.93 24.88
N MET A 6 29.54 21.09 25.32
CA MET A 6 29.91 21.33 26.72
C MET A 6 29.19 22.58 27.22
N LYS A 7 28.79 22.57 28.49
CA LYS A 7 28.18 23.70 29.18
C LYS A 7 29.08 24.10 30.35
N THR A 8 29.37 25.40 30.45
CA THR A 8 30.16 25.99 31.54
C THR A 8 29.28 26.97 32.32
N ILE A 9 29.56 27.13 33.62
CA ILE A 9 28.77 28.02 34.50
C ILE A 9 29.00 29.48 34.10
N GLU A 10 30.19 29.81 33.61
CA GLU A 10 30.57 31.14 33.15
C GLU A 10 29.63 31.68 32.07
N ARG A 11 29.14 30.81 31.17
CA ARG A 11 28.24 31.20 30.06
C ARG A 11 26.76 31.04 30.38
N ALA A 12 26.40 30.66 31.61
CA ALA A 12 25.00 30.41 31.99
C ALA A 12 24.09 31.63 31.78
N HIS A 13 24.65 32.83 31.92
CA HIS A 13 23.94 34.10 31.74
C HIS A 13 23.70 34.50 30.28
N MET A 14 24.34 33.83 29.31
CA MET A 14 24.18 34.08 27.87
C MET A 14 23.61 32.85 27.17
N PRO A 15 22.27 32.71 27.06
CA PRO A 15 21.64 31.55 26.44
C PRO A 15 22.11 31.25 25.01
N LYS A 16 22.45 32.30 24.25
CA LYS A 16 22.95 32.17 22.87
C LYS A 16 24.28 31.43 22.78
N ASP A 17 25.18 31.67 23.74
CA ASP A 17 26.55 31.14 23.76
C ASP A 17 26.76 30.09 24.85
N LEU A 18 25.67 29.61 25.45
CA LEU A 18 25.64 28.63 26.55
C LEU A 18 26.40 27.33 26.22
N TRP A 19 26.35 26.91 24.96
CA TRP A 19 26.91 25.65 24.50
C TRP A 19 28.19 25.85 23.70
N GLU A 20 29.29 25.34 24.22
CA GLU A 20 30.54 25.20 23.49
C GLU A 20 30.48 23.96 22.59
N ARG A 21 30.88 24.13 21.33
CA ARG A 21 30.81 23.08 20.31
C ARG A 21 32.20 22.73 19.82
N VAL A 22 32.65 21.49 20.07
CA VAL A 22 33.93 20.96 19.59
C VAL A 22 33.68 19.92 18.51
N LYS A 23 34.29 20.09 17.33
CA LYS A 23 34.16 19.13 16.23
C LYS A 23 34.99 17.89 16.52
N LEU A 24 34.36 16.71 16.52
CA LEU A 24 35.05 15.44 16.70
C LEU A 24 35.61 14.93 15.37
N PRO A 25 36.84 14.38 15.36
CA PRO A 25 37.42 13.77 14.18
C PRO A 25 36.63 12.53 13.74
N ARG A 26 36.84 12.11 12.48
CA ARG A 26 36.15 10.94 11.91
C ARG A 26 36.70 9.62 12.44
N ASN A 27 37.98 9.59 12.84
CA ASN A 27 38.58 8.45 13.50
C ASN A 27 38.05 8.35 14.94
N TYR A 28 37.57 7.17 15.32
CA TYR A 28 36.97 6.92 16.63
C TYR A 28 37.99 7.07 17.76
N GLU A 29 39.21 6.57 17.59
CA GLU A 29 40.27 6.64 18.61
C GLU A 29 40.67 8.09 18.87
N GLN A 30 40.95 8.85 17.80
CA GLN A 30 41.23 10.28 17.90
C GLN A 30 40.07 11.05 18.53
N ALA A 31 38.82 10.63 18.29
CA ALA A 31 37.66 11.27 18.90
C ALA A 31 37.57 11.00 20.40
N LEU A 32 37.97 9.81 20.85
CA LEU A 32 38.08 9.49 22.28
C LEU A 32 39.16 10.33 22.96
N GLU A 33 40.33 10.48 22.34
CA GLU A 33 41.39 11.33 22.87
C GLU A 33 40.95 12.80 22.98
N VAL A 34 40.24 13.31 21.98
CA VAL A 34 39.70 14.69 22.01
C VAL A 34 38.69 14.84 23.14
N ILE A 35 37.83 13.84 23.39
CA ILE A 35 36.90 13.84 24.53
C ILE A 35 37.66 13.84 25.85
N ASP A 36 38.69 13.01 25.99
CA ASP A 36 39.48 12.92 27.22
C ASP A 36 40.26 14.21 27.51
N LYS A 37 40.80 14.86 26.48
CA LYS A 37 41.49 16.16 26.62
C LYS A 37 40.55 17.27 27.06
N ASN A 38 39.37 17.37 26.46
CA ASN A 38 38.40 18.45 26.77
C ASN A 38 37.67 18.22 28.11
N LEU A 39 37.45 16.97 28.51
CA LEU A 39 36.73 16.62 29.73
C LEU A 39 37.63 16.17 30.89
N MET A 40 38.92 16.53 30.88
CA MET A 40 39.90 16.05 31.87
C MET A 40 39.48 16.30 33.33
N TYR A 41 38.85 17.45 33.60
CA TYR A 41 38.43 17.86 34.95
C TYR A 41 36.97 17.49 35.29
N TRP A 42 36.28 16.76 34.41
CA TRP A 42 34.89 16.36 34.63
C TRP A 42 34.80 15.02 35.38
N PRO A 43 33.66 14.75 36.06
CA PRO A 43 33.41 13.46 36.68
C PRO A 43 33.55 12.28 35.72
N LYS A 44 34.30 11.25 36.13
CA LYS A 44 34.57 10.04 35.30
C LYS A 44 33.31 9.35 34.79
N ILE A 45 32.23 9.37 35.57
CA ILE A 45 30.93 8.79 35.18
C ILE A 45 30.36 9.50 33.94
N LEU A 46 30.47 10.83 33.88
CA LEU A 46 30.00 11.61 32.73
C LEU A 46 30.85 11.32 31.50
N ILE A 47 32.18 11.29 31.65
CA ILE A 47 33.11 10.94 30.57
C ILE A 47 32.78 9.55 30.02
N HIS A 48 32.59 8.56 30.90
CA HIS A 48 32.25 7.19 30.49
C HIS A 48 30.93 7.15 29.71
N LYS A 49 29.88 7.83 30.19
CA LYS A 49 28.60 7.92 29.47
C LYS A 49 28.73 8.61 28.11
N ILE A 50 29.55 9.66 28.00
CA ILE A 50 29.81 10.36 26.74
C ILE A 50 30.55 9.45 25.76
N LYS A 51 31.56 8.70 26.22
CA LYS A 51 32.25 7.67 25.42
C LYS A 51 31.29 6.59 24.94
N GLN A 52 30.43 6.07 25.81
CA GLN A 52 29.38 5.12 25.43
C GLN A 52 28.43 5.68 24.37
N ARG A 53 28.00 6.94 24.52
CA ARG A 53 27.15 7.63 23.51
C ARG A 53 27.87 7.75 22.17
N LEU A 54 29.15 8.14 22.16
CA LEU A 54 29.94 8.20 20.93
C LEU A 54 30.02 6.83 20.25
N THR A 55 30.26 5.75 21.02
CA THR A 55 30.28 4.37 20.52
C THR A 55 28.94 4.02 19.87
N LYS A 56 27.82 4.24 20.56
CA LYS A 56 26.48 3.94 20.05
C LYS A 56 26.18 4.71 18.76
N MET A 57 26.48 6.00 18.73
CA MET A 57 26.27 6.85 17.54
C MET A 57 27.15 6.41 16.36
N THR A 58 28.39 6.01 16.62
CA THR A 58 29.32 5.49 15.60
C THR A 58 28.82 4.16 15.04
N GLN A 59 28.38 3.24 15.91
CA GLN A 59 27.75 1.98 15.50
C GLN A 59 26.49 2.23 14.65
N MET A 60 25.62 3.17 15.05
CA MET A 60 24.45 3.55 14.27
C MET A 60 24.83 4.09 12.89
N ARG A 61 25.88 4.93 12.78
CA ARG A 61 26.39 5.38 11.48
C ARG A 61 26.88 4.23 10.61
N ILE A 62 27.61 3.28 11.18
CA ILE A 62 28.07 2.08 10.45
C ILE A 62 26.85 1.27 9.99
N ARG A 63 25.85 1.08 10.85
CA ARG A 63 24.60 0.37 10.52
C ARG A 63 23.84 1.07 9.41
N MET A 64 23.71 2.40 9.43
CA MET A 64 23.06 3.17 8.37
C MET A 64 23.78 3.01 7.02
N ARG A 65 25.11 3.05 7.00
CA ARG A 65 25.89 2.79 5.77
C ARG A 65 25.69 1.37 5.25
N LYS A 66 25.76 0.37 6.13
CA LYS A 66 25.46 -1.02 5.79
C LYS A 66 24.03 -1.20 5.28
N LEU A 67 23.08 -0.43 5.81
CA LEU A 67 21.69 -0.46 5.39
C LEU A 67 21.51 0.17 4.01
N ALA A 68 22.16 1.30 3.74
CA ALA A 68 22.11 1.98 2.45
C ALA A 68 22.75 1.17 1.31
N LEU A 69 23.75 0.35 1.62
CA LEU A 69 24.37 -0.58 0.66
C LEU A 69 23.49 -1.81 0.36
N LYS A 70 22.50 -2.10 1.21
CA LYS A 70 21.59 -3.24 0.98
C LYS A 70 20.47 -2.79 0.05
N THR A 71 20.37 -3.43 -1.12
CA THR A 71 19.19 -3.33 -1.97
C THR A 71 18.00 -3.92 -1.22
N ARG A 72 17.03 -3.07 -0.88
CA ARG A 72 15.76 -3.49 -0.28
C ARG A 72 14.64 -3.04 -1.20
N GLU A 73 13.67 -3.91 -1.36
CA GLU A 73 12.43 -3.54 -2.05
C GLU A 73 11.75 -2.41 -1.26
N LYS A 74 11.25 -1.43 -2.00
CA LYS A 74 10.48 -0.34 -1.41
C LYS A 74 9.12 -0.91 -1.02
N ILE A 75 8.89 -1.06 0.28
CA ILE A 75 7.57 -1.43 0.79
C ILE A 75 6.63 -0.26 0.51
N THR A 76 5.83 -0.37 -0.55
CA THR A 76 4.75 0.57 -0.86
C THR A 76 3.45 0.01 -0.32
N THR A 77 2.73 0.83 0.42
CA THR A 77 1.38 0.49 0.87
C THR A 77 0.38 0.89 -0.21
N LEU A 78 -0.55 -0.01 -0.55
CA LEU A 78 -1.70 0.31 -1.39
C LEU A 78 -2.88 0.73 -0.49
N PRO A 79 -3.56 1.85 -0.78
CA PRO A 79 -4.70 2.28 0.03
C PRO A 79 -5.88 1.33 -0.18
N ARG A 80 -6.52 0.92 0.91
CA ARG A 80 -7.61 -0.07 0.93
C ARG A 80 -8.78 0.29 0.01
N LYS A 81 -9.11 1.59 -0.10
CA LYS A 81 -10.19 2.08 -0.96
C LYS A 81 -9.91 1.83 -2.45
N GLU A 82 -8.66 2.01 -2.89
CA GLU A 82 -8.28 1.74 -4.28
C GLU A 82 -8.34 0.26 -4.60
N VAL A 83 -7.79 -0.59 -3.71
CA VAL A 83 -7.85 -2.05 -3.87
C VAL A 83 -9.29 -2.55 -4.00
N LYS A 84 -10.19 -2.11 -3.12
CA LYS A 84 -11.62 -2.48 -3.20
C LYS A 84 -12.29 -1.97 -4.48
N ARG A 85 -11.91 -0.80 -4.95
CA ARG A 85 -12.48 -0.17 -6.15
C ARG A 85 -11.98 -0.85 -7.42
N GLU A 86 -10.69 -1.16 -7.49
CA GLU A 86 -10.09 -1.89 -8.61
C GLU A 86 -10.68 -3.30 -8.72
N ALA A 87 -10.82 -4.02 -7.61
CA ALA A 87 -11.47 -5.34 -7.61
C ALA A 87 -12.93 -5.29 -8.13
N ARG A 88 -13.72 -4.28 -7.72
CA ARG A 88 -15.08 -4.10 -8.24
C ARG A 88 -15.11 -3.75 -9.73
N ARG A 89 -14.18 -2.89 -10.19
CA ARG A 89 -14.07 -2.57 -11.63
C ARG A 89 -13.61 -3.76 -12.45
N GLU A 90 -12.70 -4.57 -11.93
CA GLU A 90 -12.22 -5.79 -12.56
C GLU A 90 -13.36 -6.77 -12.79
N GLN A 91 -14.16 -7.05 -11.75
CA GLN A 91 -15.34 -7.91 -11.88
C GLN A 91 -16.36 -7.37 -12.89
N LYS A 92 -16.56 -6.04 -12.95
CA LYS A 92 -17.44 -5.42 -13.94
C LYS A 92 -16.87 -5.53 -15.35
N ALA A 93 -15.57 -5.35 -15.51
CA ALA A 93 -14.89 -5.48 -16.79
C ALA A 93 -14.91 -6.93 -17.30
N GLU A 94 -14.70 -7.92 -16.43
CA GLU A 94 -14.80 -9.34 -16.76
C GLU A 94 -16.19 -9.69 -17.31
N LYS A 95 -17.25 -9.25 -16.61
CA LYS A 95 -18.63 -9.45 -17.06
C LYS A 95 -18.92 -8.75 -18.38
N ALA A 96 -18.41 -7.53 -18.58
CA ALA A 96 -18.68 -6.75 -19.80
C ALA A 96 -17.87 -7.24 -21.01
N ALA A 97 -16.65 -7.74 -20.81
CA ALA A 97 -15.76 -8.14 -21.89
C ALA A 97 -16.21 -9.43 -22.61
N VAL A 98 -17.05 -10.26 -21.98
CA VAL A 98 -17.60 -11.54 -22.52
C VAL A 98 -16.59 -12.25 -23.42
N ILE A 99 -15.41 -12.52 -22.85
CA ILE A 99 -14.21 -12.88 -23.61
C ILE A 99 -14.44 -14.15 -24.46
N ASN A 100 -15.24 -15.10 -23.97
CA ASN A 100 -15.58 -16.33 -24.69
C ASN A 100 -16.24 -16.05 -26.04
N LYS A 101 -17.21 -15.12 -26.10
CA LYS A 101 -17.92 -14.80 -27.35
C LYS A 101 -17.01 -14.10 -28.35
N ALA A 102 -16.12 -13.22 -27.86
CA ALA A 102 -15.12 -12.59 -28.70
C ALA A 102 -14.12 -13.63 -29.27
N ILE A 103 -13.69 -14.60 -28.45
CA ILE A 103 -12.84 -15.70 -28.89
C ILE A 103 -13.57 -16.59 -29.91
N GLU A 104 -14.83 -16.95 -29.67
CA GLU A 104 -15.64 -17.75 -30.60
C GLU A 104 -15.76 -17.08 -31.97
N GLN A 105 -16.06 -15.79 -32.01
CA GLN A 105 -16.14 -15.01 -33.24
C GLN A 105 -14.79 -15.01 -33.98
N GLU A 106 -13.70 -14.79 -33.26
CA GLU A 106 -12.34 -14.78 -33.81
C GLU A 106 -11.93 -16.15 -34.38
N LEU A 107 -12.26 -17.24 -33.68
CA LEU A 107 -12.03 -18.61 -34.16
C LEU A 107 -12.86 -18.95 -35.40
N VAL A 108 -14.11 -18.51 -35.46
CA VAL A 108 -14.97 -18.67 -36.64
C VAL A 108 -14.45 -17.85 -37.82
N GLU A 109 -13.97 -16.63 -37.59
CA GLU A 109 -13.35 -15.81 -38.62
C GLU A 109 -12.05 -16.43 -39.15
N ARG A 110 -11.19 -16.95 -38.27
CA ARG A 110 -9.99 -17.71 -38.68
C ARG A 110 -10.34 -18.94 -39.51
N LEU A 111 -11.41 -19.66 -39.14
CA LEU A 111 -11.91 -20.81 -39.89
C LEU A 111 -12.39 -20.40 -41.28
N LYS A 112 -13.22 -19.35 -41.38
CA LYS A 112 -13.72 -18.81 -42.65
C LYS A 112 -12.60 -18.30 -43.56
N ASN A 113 -11.56 -17.73 -42.96
CA ASN A 113 -10.38 -17.24 -43.67
C ASN A 113 -9.43 -18.37 -44.12
N GLY A 114 -9.77 -19.64 -43.85
CA GLY A 114 -9.00 -20.80 -44.33
C GLY A 114 -7.63 -20.96 -43.67
N LEU A 115 -7.42 -20.40 -42.46
CA LEU A 115 -6.15 -20.54 -41.75
C LEU A 115 -5.89 -21.97 -41.26
N TYR A 116 -6.95 -22.72 -40.97
CA TYR A 116 -6.87 -24.16 -40.71
C TYR A 116 -6.87 -24.87 -42.07
N GLN A 117 -5.75 -25.50 -42.42
CA GLN A 117 -5.57 -26.09 -43.75
C GLN A 117 -6.54 -27.26 -43.95
N GLU A 118 -6.92 -27.55 -45.21
CA GLU A 118 -7.82 -28.67 -45.58
C GLU A 118 -7.37 -30.06 -45.05
N ASN A 119 -6.14 -30.18 -44.57
CA ASN A 119 -5.54 -31.40 -44.02
C ASN A 119 -5.47 -31.43 -42.47
N ASP A 120 -5.88 -30.37 -41.78
CA ASP A 120 -5.98 -30.40 -40.32
C ASP A 120 -7.27 -31.13 -39.92
N ILE A 121 -7.12 -32.26 -39.22
CA ILE A 121 -8.26 -33.04 -38.71
C ILE A 121 -8.91 -32.25 -37.57
N VAL A 122 -9.87 -31.40 -37.92
CA VAL A 122 -10.69 -30.71 -36.93
C VAL A 122 -11.75 -31.68 -36.42
N ASN A 123 -11.68 -32.00 -35.12
CA ASN A 123 -12.65 -32.87 -34.47
C ASN A 123 -13.98 -32.13 -34.27
N TYR A 124 -14.80 -32.08 -35.31
CA TYR A 124 -16.17 -31.59 -35.21
C TYR A 124 -17.08 -32.66 -34.58
N PRO A 125 -17.88 -32.31 -33.56
CA PRO A 125 -18.90 -33.21 -33.04
C PRO A 125 -19.88 -33.63 -34.15
N PHE A 126 -19.99 -34.93 -34.41
CA PHE A 126 -20.81 -35.49 -35.49
C PHE A 126 -22.28 -35.06 -35.42
N GLU A 127 -22.83 -34.92 -34.20
CA GLU A 127 -24.22 -34.47 -33.99
C GLU A 127 -24.45 -33.03 -34.41
N ALA A 128 -23.48 -32.14 -34.22
CA ALA A 128 -23.57 -30.74 -34.64
C ALA A 128 -23.51 -30.62 -36.16
N TYR A 129 -22.65 -31.42 -36.80
CA TYR A 129 -22.56 -31.49 -38.25
C TYR A 129 -23.87 -32.00 -38.89
N LYS A 130 -24.42 -33.09 -38.34
CA LYS A 130 -25.68 -33.67 -38.82
C LYS A 130 -26.85 -32.67 -38.74
N LYS A 131 -26.95 -31.90 -37.65
CA LYS A 131 -27.97 -30.84 -37.50
C LYS A 131 -27.87 -29.76 -38.56
N VAL A 132 -26.67 -29.31 -38.92
CA VAL A 132 -26.46 -28.29 -39.97
C VAL A 132 -26.88 -28.82 -41.34
N VAL A 133 -26.50 -30.06 -41.66
CA VAL A 133 -26.90 -30.74 -42.92
C VAL A 133 -28.42 -30.95 -42.99
N ASP A 134 -29.05 -31.34 -41.88
CA ASP A 134 -30.50 -31.54 -41.81
C ASP A 134 -31.26 -30.20 -41.94
N LEU A 135 -30.68 -29.08 -41.47
CA LEU A 135 -31.21 -27.73 -41.64
C LEU A 135 -31.10 -27.25 -43.10
N GLU A 136 -29.97 -27.49 -43.78
CA GLU A 136 -29.76 -27.14 -45.19
C GLU A 136 -30.65 -27.94 -46.15
N ASN A 137 -30.96 -29.18 -45.80
CA ASN A 137 -31.87 -30.03 -46.58
C ASN A 137 -33.35 -29.67 -46.39
N ARG A 138 -33.70 -28.83 -45.40
CA ARG A 138 -35.02 -28.20 -45.28
C ARG A 138 -35.03 -26.88 -46.08
N GLN A 139 -35.51 -26.95 -47.32
CA GLN A 139 -35.84 -25.76 -48.12
C GLN A 139 -37.03 -24.98 -47.51
N PRO A 140 -37.14 -23.65 -47.76
CA PRO A 140 -37.87 -22.71 -46.92
C PRO A 140 -39.38 -22.83 -47.15
N ALA A 141 -40.06 -23.55 -46.27
CA ALA A 141 -41.50 -23.50 -46.16
C ALA A 141 -41.84 -22.95 -44.78
N GLU A 142 -42.24 -21.68 -44.77
CA GLU A 142 -43.15 -21.08 -43.80
C GLU A 142 -42.92 -21.43 -42.34
N GLU A 143 -41.92 -20.80 -41.73
CA GLU A 143 -41.98 -20.48 -40.31
C GLU A 143 -41.56 -19.01 -40.18
N GLU A 144 -42.50 -18.11 -40.51
CA GLU A 144 -42.64 -16.86 -39.75
C GLU A 144 -43.05 -17.26 -38.31
N GLU A 145 -42.16 -17.92 -37.57
CA GLU A 145 -42.25 -17.92 -36.12
C GLU A 145 -41.78 -16.53 -35.70
N GLU A 146 -42.74 -15.73 -35.28
CA GLU A 146 -42.53 -14.53 -34.48
C GLU A 146 -41.48 -14.84 -33.42
N LEU A 147 -40.24 -14.42 -33.67
CA LEU A 147 -39.25 -14.25 -32.63
C LEU A 147 -39.75 -13.09 -31.77
N GLU A 148 -40.70 -13.37 -30.89
CA GLU A 148 -40.91 -12.58 -29.68
C GLU A 148 -39.55 -12.52 -28.99
N ILE A 149 -38.86 -11.42 -29.21
CA ILE A 149 -37.71 -11.03 -28.40
C ILE A 149 -38.30 -10.74 -27.03
N GLU A 150 -38.45 -11.79 -26.23
CA GLU A 150 -38.67 -11.71 -24.81
C GLU A 150 -37.45 -10.93 -24.28
N LYS A 151 -37.63 -9.62 -24.12
CA LYS A 151 -36.68 -8.78 -23.42
C LYS A 151 -36.71 -9.27 -21.99
N GLU A 152 -35.87 -10.26 -21.70
CA GLU A 152 -35.45 -10.60 -20.36
C GLU A 152 -34.95 -9.29 -19.75
N TYR A 153 -35.83 -8.64 -18.99
CA TYR A 153 -35.49 -7.53 -18.15
C TYR A 153 -34.44 -8.10 -17.20
N VAL A 154 -33.18 -7.86 -17.51
CA VAL A 154 -32.10 -7.94 -16.53
C VAL A 154 -32.50 -6.91 -15.48
N GLU A 155 -33.21 -7.40 -14.46
CA GLU A 155 -33.53 -6.68 -13.24
C GLU A 155 -32.26 -5.95 -12.88
N GLY A 156 -32.33 -4.62 -12.99
CA GLY A 156 -31.23 -3.78 -12.60
C GLY A 156 -30.93 -4.19 -11.17
N TYR A 157 -29.80 -4.87 -10.97
CA TYR A 157 -29.16 -4.94 -9.67
C TYR A 157 -28.79 -3.49 -9.32
N GLU A 158 -29.80 -2.76 -8.87
CA GLU A 158 -29.73 -1.69 -7.91
C GLU A 158 -29.18 -2.34 -6.64
N PHE A 159 -27.89 -2.68 -6.68
CA PHE A 159 -27.15 -2.99 -5.48
C PHE A 159 -26.89 -1.65 -4.81
N GLU A 160 -27.90 -1.26 -4.04
CA GLU A 160 -27.84 -0.41 -2.85
C GLU A 160 -26.56 0.42 -2.75
N GLU A 161 -26.69 1.70 -3.07
CA GLU A 161 -25.74 2.74 -2.75
C GLU A 161 -25.79 3.10 -1.24
N GLU A 162 -26.10 2.15 -0.36
CA GLU A 162 -26.43 2.40 1.06
C GLU A 162 -25.41 1.91 2.09
N ASP A 163 -24.20 1.51 1.70
CA ASP A 163 -23.22 0.94 2.65
C ASP A 163 -22.00 1.81 2.98
N ASP A 164 -22.03 3.14 2.74
CA ASP A 164 -20.90 4.04 3.07
C ASP A 164 -21.31 5.39 3.74
N ILE A 165 -22.51 5.49 4.33
CA ILE A 165 -22.93 6.67 5.12
C ILE A 165 -22.62 6.54 6.64
N GLU A 166 -22.40 5.33 7.16
CA GLU A 166 -22.27 5.14 8.62
C GLU A 166 -20.91 5.55 9.22
N ASP A 167 -19.87 5.83 8.42
CA ASP A 167 -18.54 6.17 8.97
C ASP A 167 -18.29 7.69 9.13
N PHE A 168 -19.29 8.55 8.86
CA PHE A 168 -19.16 10.00 9.05
C PHE A 168 -19.71 10.51 10.40
N GLY A 169 -20.51 9.72 11.12
CA GLY A 169 -21.22 10.15 12.33
C GLY A 169 -20.50 9.95 13.67
N ALA A 170 -19.45 9.11 13.71
CA ALA A 170 -18.87 8.65 14.98
C ALA A 170 -17.87 9.63 15.65
N PHE A 171 -17.53 10.75 15.01
CA PHE A 171 -16.55 11.71 15.56
C PHE A 171 -17.15 12.88 16.37
N ALA A 172 -18.48 13.04 16.41
CA ALA A 172 -19.09 14.26 16.95
C ALA A 172 -19.74 14.15 18.36
N ILE A 173 -19.65 13.01 19.06
CA ILE A 173 -20.34 12.83 20.36
C ILE A 173 -19.38 12.70 21.57
N HIS A 174 -18.05 12.69 21.38
CA HIS A 174 -17.09 12.59 22.50
C HIS A 174 -16.35 13.90 22.82
N GLU A 175 -17.04 15.03 22.82
CA GLU A 175 -16.47 16.30 23.31
C GLU A 175 -17.53 17.16 24.01
N SER A 176 -18.10 16.64 25.11
CA SER A 176 -18.90 17.45 26.06
C SER A 176 -19.26 16.62 27.31
N LEU A 177 -18.28 16.23 28.12
CA LEU A 177 -18.48 15.90 29.55
C LEU A 177 -17.10 15.91 30.23
N GLY A 178 -16.68 17.11 30.62
CA GLY A 178 -15.41 17.37 31.28
C GLY A 178 -15.49 18.66 32.07
N ASN A 179 -16.45 18.72 33.02
CA ASN A 179 -16.41 19.68 34.11
C ASN A 179 -17.20 19.13 35.30
N ASP A 180 -16.53 18.43 36.21
CA ASP A 180 -16.88 18.51 37.63
C ASP A 180 -15.61 18.37 38.49
N SER A 181 -15.13 19.54 38.91
CA SER A 181 -14.72 19.90 40.28
C SER A 181 -14.05 18.83 41.14
N ASP A 182 -12.73 18.93 41.31
CA ASP A 182 -12.02 18.32 42.45
C ASP A 182 -11.50 19.47 43.33
N ASP A 183 -12.30 19.77 44.35
CA ASP A 183 -12.03 20.76 45.41
C ASP A 183 -11.40 20.00 46.59
N GLU A 184 -10.07 19.89 46.61
CA GLU A 184 -9.35 19.35 47.77
C GLU A 184 -9.26 20.42 48.86
N ASN A 185 -10.23 20.39 49.79
CA ASN A 185 -10.01 20.83 51.16
C ASN A 185 -11.10 20.29 52.09
N GLU A 186 -10.76 19.31 52.94
CA GLU A 186 -11.09 19.32 54.38
C GLU A 186 -10.62 18.03 55.08
N ASN A 187 -9.52 18.17 55.82
CA ASN A 187 -9.44 17.88 57.26
C ASN A 187 -10.48 16.90 57.87
N LEU A 188 -10.01 15.75 58.36
CA LEU A 188 -10.59 15.01 59.50
C LEU A 188 -9.57 13.96 60.02
N GLY A 189 -8.98 14.21 61.19
CA GLY A 189 -8.25 13.22 62.00
C GLY A 189 -6.86 13.64 62.44
#